data_AF-A0A9E2AZL7-F1
#
_entry.id   AF-A0A9E2AZL7-F1
#
_cell.length_a   1.000
_cell.length_b   1.000
_cell.length_c   1.000
_cell.angle_alpha   90.00
_cell.angle_beta   90.00
_cell.angle_gamma   90.00
#
_symmetry.space_group_name_H-M   'P 1'
#
loop_
_entity.id
_entity.type
_entity.pdbx_description
1 polymer ?
#
loop_
_entity_poly.entity_id
_entity_poly.type
_entity_poly.pdbx_seq_one_letter_code
_entity_poly.pdbx_strand_id
1 'polypeptide(L)' 'LIEVCDHTPEQAEQCSIIVHYKGKCTVKTGEFNDLKPRCSKLLQAGLSAEIV' A
#
# COMPACT_ATOMS: atom_id res chain seq x y z
N LEU A 1 2.92 0.66 -5.72
CA LEU A 1 3.17 1.33 -4.41
C LEU A 1 3.92 2.65 -4.56
N ILE A 2 4.94 2.71 -5.41
CA ILE A 2 5.68 3.95 -5.74
C ILE A 2 4.72 5.10 -6.12
N GLU A 3 3.90 4.93 -7.16
CA GLU A 3 3.02 5.99 -7.67
C GLU A 3 1.87 6.41 -6.73
N VAL A 4 1.42 5.51 -5.85
CA VAL A 4 0.19 5.73 -5.04
C VAL A 4 0.51 6.04 -3.59
N CYS A 5 1.62 5.55 -3.06
CA CYS A 5 2.01 5.68 -1.65
C CYS A 5 3.34 6.44 -1.47
N ASP A 6 3.90 6.93 -2.57
CA ASP A 6 5.18 7.67 -2.61
C ASP A 6 6.33 6.84 -2.04
N HIS A 7 6.32 5.53 -2.32
CA HIS A 7 7.40 4.63 -1.91
C HIS A 7 8.61 4.76 -2.84
N THR A 8 9.80 4.59 -2.29
CA THR A 8 10.98 4.30 -3.13
C THR A 8 10.87 2.89 -3.72
N PRO A 9 11.65 2.55 -4.76
CA PRO A 9 11.69 1.20 -5.31
C PRO A 9 11.99 0.13 -4.24
N GLU A 10 12.94 0.41 -3.34
CA GLU A 10 13.34 -0.52 -2.28
C GLU A 10 12.18 -0.75 -1.28
N GLN A 11 11.45 0.31 -0.88
CA GLN A 11 10.30 0.17 0.00
C GLN A 11 9.18 -0.67 -0.64
N ALA A 12 8.89 -0.42 -1.92
CA ALA A 12 7.87 -1.17 -2.65
C ALA A 12 8.24 -2.65 -2.80
N GLU A 13 9.51 -2.94 -3.09
CA GLU A 13 10.04 -4.31 -3.16
C GLU A 13 9.93 -5.01 -1.79
N GLN A 14 10.35 -4.35 -0.71
CA GLN A 14 10.24 -4.90 0.64
C GLN A 14 8.79 -5.20 1.01
N CYS A 15 7.84 -4.30 0.73
CA CYS A 15 6.42 -4.55 0.92
C CYS A 15 5.94 -5.78 0.14
N SER A 16 6.37 -5.93 -1.12
CA SER A 16 6.04 -7.10 -1.95
C SER A 16 6.56 -8.41 -1.33
N ILE A 17 7.81 -8.42 -0.87
CA ILE A 17 8.41 -9.57 -0.19
C ILE A 17 7.64 -9.91 1.09
N ILE A 18 7.33 -8.92 1.91
CA ILE A 18 6.60 -9.13 3.17
C ILE A 18 5.21 -9.70 2.89
N VAL A 19 4.46 -9.13 1.94
CA VAL A 19 3.12 -9.63 1.58
C VAL A 19 3.20 -11.05 1.04
N HIS A 20 4.17 -11.36 0.19
CA HIS A 20 4.34 -12.70 -0.37
C HIS A 20 4.52 -13.78 0.71
N TYR A 21 5.34 -13.50 1.74
CA TYR A 21 5.63 -14.48 2.78
C TYR A 21 4.72 -14.41 4.01
N LYS A 22 4.13 -13.24 4.31
CA LYS A 22 3.34 -13.00 5.54
C LYS A 22 1.88 -12.68 5.27
N GLY A 23 1.45 -12.64 4.01
CA GLY A 23 0.08 -12.41 3.57
C GLY A 23 -0.37 -10.94 3.60
N LYS A 24 0.21 -10.09 4.46
CA LYS A 24 -0.11 -8.66 4.54
C LYS A 24 1.05 -7.83 5.06
N CYS A 25 1.03 -6.52 4.76
CA CYS A 25 1.93 -5.54 5.35
C CYS A 25 1.23 -4.18 5.51
N THR A 26 1.72 -3.35 6.43
CA THR A 26 1.32 -1.95 6.51
C THR A 26 2.08 -1.16 5.46
N VAL A 27 1.35 -0.50 4.56
CA VAL A 27 1.94 0.21 3.41
C VAL A 27 2.16 1.70 3.72
N LYS A 28 1.22 2.34 4.42
CA LYS A 28 1.27 3.76 4.78
C LYS A 28 0.43 4.00 6.04
N THR A 29 0.84 4.96 6.85
CA THR A 29 0.08 5.47 7.99
C THR A 29 -0.11 6.97 7.83
N GLY A 30 -1.25 7.50 8.30
CA GLY A 30 -1.61 8.89 8.11
C GLY A 30 -3.07 9.16 8.45
N GLU A 31 -3.53 10.38 8.19
CA GLU A 31 -4.93 10.74 8.40
C GLU A 31 -5.84 10.04 7.39
N PHE A 32 -7.06 9.69 7.83
CA PHE A 32 -8.04 8.99 7.00
C PHE A 32 -8.31 9.69 5.66
N ASN A 33 -8.33 11.03 5.64
CA ASN A 33 -8.57 11.80 4.42
C ASN A 33 -7.45 11.67 3.37
N ASP A 34 -6.21 11.41 3.79
CA ASP A 34 -5.10 11.09 2.87
C ASP A 34 -5.09 9.60 2.49
N LEU A 35 -5.40 8.72 3.45
CA LEU A 35 -5.38 7.27 3.22
C LEU A 35 -6.52 6.81 2.30
N LYS A 36 -7.72 7.39 2.43
CA LYS A 36 -8.91 7.03 1.65
C LYS A 36 -8.67 7.07 0.13
N PRO A 37 -8.24 8.19 -0.48
CA PRO A 37 -7.99 8.23 -1.92
C PRO A 37 -6.87 7.28 -2.36
N ARG A 38 -5.83 7.07 -1.54
CA ARG A 38 -4.75 6.13 -1.84
C ARG A 38 -5.25 4.67 -1.85
N CYS A 39 -6.03 4.28 -0.84
CA CYS A 39 -6.65 2.96 -0.75
C CYS A 39 -7.56 2.69 -1.97
N SER A 40 -8.39 3.66 -2.37
CA SER A 40 -9.22 3.52 -3.57
C SER A 40 -8.40 3.31 -4.86
N LYS A 41 -7.27 4.01 -5.02
CA LYS A 41 -6.37 3.82 -6.17
C LYS A 41 -5.73 2.43 -6.17
N LEU A 42 -5.33 1.91 -5.00
CA LEU A 42 -4.80 0.54 -4.89
C LEU A 42 -5.84 -0.50 -5.28
N LEU A 43 -7.09 -0.35 -4.81
CA LEU A 43 -8.20 -1.22 -5.19
C LEU A 43 -8.49 -1.17 -6.71
N GLN A 44 -8.47 0.02 -7.33
CA GLN A 44 -8.64 0.18 -8.78
C GLN A 44 -7.51 -0.47 -9.59
N ALA A 45 -6.29 -0.50 -9.03
CA ALA A 45 -5.17 -1.21 -9.62
C ALA A 45 -5.23 -2.75 -9.41
N GLY A 46 -6.32 -3.26 -8.84
CA GLY A 46 -6.54 -4.70 -8.62
C GLY A 46 -5.86 -5.26 -7.38
N LEU A 47 -5.37 -4.42 -6.47
CA LEU A 47 -4.76 -4.85 -5.21
C LEU A 47 -5.79 -4.96 -4.09
N SER A 48 -5.62 -5.89 -3.17
CA SER A 48 -6.37 -5.92 -1.91
C SER A 48 -5.77 -4.92 -0.92
N ALA A 49 -6.57 -3.96 -0.46
CA ALA A 49 -6.15 -2.95 0.52
C ALA A 49 -7.33 -2.56 1.42
N GLU A 50 -7.05 -2.29 2.70
CA GLU A 50 -8.00 -1.82 3.69
C GLU A 50 -7.37 -0.72 4.56
N ILE A 51 -8.21 0.13 5.13
CA ILE A 51 -7.80 1.13 6.13
C ILE A 51 -8.30 0.61 7.49
N VAL A 52 -7.37 0.43 8.43
CA VAL A 52 -7.57 -0.10 9.78
C VAL A 52 -7.18 0.90 10.85
#